data_AF-A0AAW3PJ16-F1
#
_entry.id   AF-A0AAW3PJ16-F1
#
_cell.length_a   1.000
_cell.length_b   1.000
_cell.length_c   1.000
_cell.angle_alpha   90.00
_cell.angle_beta   90.00
_cell.angle_gamma   90.00
#
_symmetry.space_group_name_H-M   'P 1'
#
loop_
_entity.id
_entity.type
_entity.pdbx_description
1 polymer ?
#
loop_
_entity_poly.entity_id
_entity_poly.type
_entity_poly.pdbx_seq_one_letter_code
_entity_poly.pdbx_strand_id
1 'polypeptide(L)'
;MNARPFPLSRRRGQRGATIVEFALIASILIMLLIGIFEFGRVLFYWNTATEAIRLGARTAIVCDVNAAGVVKRVKSLMPMLSNANVSVSYIPSGCDVSSCSFVTVSITNVTVRTMIPIANMTIRMPPFTTTLSRESLNSSTGGTACQ
;
A
#
# COMPACT_ATOMS: atom_id res chain seq x y z
N MET A 1 -46.00 55.14 47.50
CA MET A 1 -44.56 54.78 47.31
C MET A 1 -44.49 53.83 46.13
N ASN A 2 -44.05 54.29 44.95
CA ASN A 2 -44.02 53.48 43.72
C ASN A 2 -42.61 52.91 43.51
N ALA A 3 -42.48 51.59 43.60
CA ALA A 3 -41.25 50.90 43.23
C ALA A 3 -41.13 50.81 41.71
N ARG A 4 -40.07 51.38 41.14
CA ARG A 4 -39.74 51.20 39.71
C ARG A 4 -38.94 49.91 39.53
N PRO A 5 -39.30 49.01 38.61
CA PRO A 5 -38.51 47.82 38.35
C PRO A 5 -37.25 48.19 37.56
N PHE A 6 -36.08 47.77 38.05
CA PHE A 6 -34.83 47.87 37.31
C PHE A 6 -34.79 46.83 36.18
N PRO A 7 -34.39 47.19 34.95
CA PRO A 7 -34.25 46.23 33.88
C PRO A 7 -33.04 45.34 34.16
N LEU A 8 -33.28 44.05 34.43
CA LEU A 8 -32.23 43.04 34.50
C LEU A 8 -31.59 42.89 33.11
N SER A 9 -30.42 43.49 32.94
CA SER A 9 -29.60 43.31 31.74
C SER A 9 -29.18 41.86 31.63
N ARG A 10 -29.86 41.11 30.75
CA ARG A 10 -29.56 39.74 30.41
C ARG A 10 -28.24 39.73 29.63
N ARG A 11 -27.11 39.61 30.34
CA ARG A 11 -25.81 39.29 29.73
C ARG A 11 -25.95 37.94 29.03
N ARG A 12 -26.28 37.99 27.73
CA ARG A 12 -26.39 36.85 26.84
C ARG A 12 -24.96 36.35 26.62
N GLY A 13 -24.49 35.50 27.53
CA GLY A 13 -23.10 35.06 27.55
C GLY A 13 -22.75 34.32 26.27
N GLN A 14 -21.71 34.78 25.56
CA GLN A 14 -21.08 34.12 24.41
C GLN A 14 -20.35 32.81 24.80
N ARG A 15 -20.82 32.08 25.82
CA ARG A 15 -20.13 30.91 26.40
C ARG A 15 -20.09 29.68 25.48
N GLY A 16 -20.72 29.72 24.30
CA GLY A 16 -20.70 28.64 23.31
C GLY A 16 -20.01 28.97 21.99
N ALA A 17 -19.71 30.25 21.72
CA ALA A 17 -19.15 30.67 20.42
C ALA A 17 -17.74 30.11 20.20
N THR A 18 -16.91 30.11 21.24
CA THR A 18 -15.53 29.61 21.21
C THR A 18 -15.46 28.10 20.92
N ILE A 19 -16.42 27.33 21.43
CA ILE A 19 -16.49 25.87 21.17
C ILE A 19 -16.83 25.61 19.70
N VAL A 20 -17.71 26.42 19.10
CA VAL A 20 -18.09 26.30 17.68
C VAL A 20 -16.92 26.68 16.76
N GLU A 21 -16.22 27.78 17.06
CA GLU A 21 -15.02 28.19 16.31
C GLU A 21 -13.94 27.12 16.35
N PHE A 22 -13.68 26.54 17.52
CA PHE A 22 -12.75 25.43 17.65
C PHE A 22 -13.20 24.20 16.86
N ALA A 23 -14.48 23.83 16.91
CA ALA A 23 -15.00 22.67 16.18
C ALA A 23 -14.82 22.79 14.66
N LEU A 24 -14.99 24.00 14.11
CA LEU A 24 -14.78 24.25 12.67
C LEU A 24 -13.31 24.08 12.27
N ILE A 25 -12.39 24.65 13.05
CA ILE A 25 -10.94 24.53 12.79
C ILE A 25 -10.48 23.07 12.97
N ALA A 26 -10.92 22.42 14.05
CA ALA A 26 -10.60 21.03 14.34
C ALA A 26 -11.11 20.10 13.24
N SER A 27 -12.31 20.34 12.69
CA SER A 27 -12.85 19.54 11.58
C SER A 27 -11.96 19.59 10.34
N ILE A 28 -11.50 20.80 9.95
CA ILE A 28 -10.59 20.99 8.82
C ILE A 28 -9.23 20.33 9.10
N LEU A 29 -8.69 20.50 10.31
CA LEU A 29 -7.42 19.91 10.72
C LEU A 29 -7.47 18.38 10.66
N ILE A 30 -8.54 17.76 11.17
CA ILE A 30 -8.72 16.30 11.13
C ILE A 30 -8.80 15.79 9.68
N MET A 31 -9.54 16.50 8.81
CA MET A 31 -9.62 16.14 7.39
C MET A 31 -8.24 16.18 6.71
N LEU A 32 -7.44 17.20 7.02
CA LEU A 32 -6.08 17.34 6.50
C LEU A 32 -5.15 16.22 7.01
N LEU A 33 -5.23 15.89 8.30
CA LEU A 33 -4.45 14.79 8.89
C LEU A 33 -4.79 13.43 8.25
N ILE A 34 -6.08 13.13 8.05
CA ILE A 34 -6.52 11.90 7.35
C ILE A 34 -5.93 11.87 5.94
N GLY A 35 -5.96 13.00 5.21
CA GLY A 35 -5.36 13.10 3.88
C GLY A 35 -3.86 12.79 3.87
N ILE A 36 -3.11 13.34 4.84
CA ILE A 36 -1.67 13.08 4.97
C ILE A 36 -1.39 11.61 5.29
N PHE A 37 -2.16 11.00 6.20
CA PHE A 37 -1.98 9.59 6.57
C PHE A 37 -2.26 8.65 5.38
N GLU A 38 -3.33 8.90 4.63
CA GLU A 38 -3.65 8.11 3.44
C GLU A 38 -2.57 8.25 2.36
N PHE A 39 -2.08 9.48 2.13
CA PHE A 39 -0.99 9.71 1.18
C PHE A 39 0.31 9.00 1.60
N GLY A 40 0.69 9.10 2.88
CA GLY A 40 1.87 8.41 3.43
C GLY A 40 1.77 6.89 3.29
N ARG A 41 0.59 6.33 3.52
CA ARG A 41 0.33 4.90 3.35
C ARG A 41 0.44 4.45 1.89
N VAL A 42 -0.04 5.24 0.93
CA VAL A 42 0.12 4.94 -0.50
C VAL A 42 1.60 4.92 -0.89
N LEU A 43 2.37 5.92 -0.47
CA LEU A 43 3.82 5.96 -0.73
C LEU A 43 4.55 4.78 -0.09
N PHE A 44 4.15 4.37 1.12
CA PHE A 44 4.70 3.19 1.78
C PHE A 44 4.47 1.91 0.95
N TYR A 45 3.27 1.72 0.38
CA TYR A 45 3.00 0.58 -0.49
C TYR A 45 3.84 0.59 -1.77
N TRP A 46 4.06 1.75 -2.39
CA TRP A 46 4.91 1.87 -3.58
C TRP A 46 6.37 1.46 -3.32
N ASN A 47 6.94 1.95 -2.22
CA ASN A 47 8.29 1.55 -1.82
C ASN A 47 8.36 0.06 -1.48
N THR A 48 7.39 -0.44 -0.71
CA THR A 48 7.34 -1.85 -0.31
C THR A 48 7.21 -2.78 -1.51
N ALA A 49 6.43 -2.43 -2.55
CA ALA A 49 6.31 -3.25 -3.74
C ALA A 49 7.61 -3.34 -4.54
N THR A 50 8.35 -2.25 -4.64
CA THR A 50 9.65 -2.25 -5.32
C THR A 50 10.62 -3.22 -4.64
N GLU A 51 10.70 -3.17 -3.30
CA GLU A 51 11.51 -4.12 -2.53
C GLU A 51 10.98 -5.56 -2.60
N ALA A 52 9.66 -5.74 -2.58
CA ALA A 52 9.04 -7.06 -2.68
C ALA A 52 9.35 -7.73 -4.03
N ILE A 53 9.31 -6.99 -5.14
CA ILE A 53 9.67 -7.50 -6.46
C ILE A 53 11.15 -7.80 -6.52
N ARG A 54 12.02 -6.92 -5.99
CA ARG A 54 13.46 -7.16 -5.98
C ARG A 54 13.81 -8.46 -5.25
N LEU A 55 13.14 -8.72 -4.13
CA LEU A 55 13.27 -9.97 -3.39
C LEU A 55 12.67 -11.16 -4.15
N GLY A 56 11.49 -11.00 -4.74
CA GLY A 56 10.86 -12.02 -5.59
C GLY A 56 11.73 -12.40 -6.78
N ALA A 57 12.36 -11.43 -7.46
CA ALA A 57 13.27 -11.64 -8.57
C ALA A 57 14.52 -12.42 -8.14
N ARG A 58 15.10 -12.09 -6.98
CA ARG A 58 16.22 -12.86 -6.41
C ARG A 58 15.85 -14.30 -6.06
N THR A 59 14.62 -14.54 -5.62
CA THR A 59 14.13 -15.92 -5.43
C THR A 59 13.90 -16.62 -6.78
N ALA A 60 13.36 -15.91 -7.77
CA ALA A 60 13.00 -16.46 -9.07
C ALA A 60 14.20 -16.84 -9.97
N ILE A 61 15.38 -16.25 -9.75
CA ILE A 61 16.62 -16.61 -10.47
C ILE A 61 17.31 -17.87 -9.93
N VAL A 62 16.95 -18.31 -8.72
CA VAL A 62 17.52 -19.51 -8.05
C VAL A 62 16.54 -20.68 -8.07
N CYS A 63 15.25 -20.41 -7.85
CA CYS A 63 14.23 -21.45 -7.78
C CYS A 63 13.83 -21.95 -9.17
N ASP A 64 13.16 -23.12 -9.18
CA ASP A 64 12.62 -23.70 -10.40
C ASP A 64 11.68 -22.73 -11.12
N VAL A 65 11.53 -22.97 -12.42
CA VAL A 65 10.56 -22.27 -13.26
C VAL A 65 9.17 -22.38 -12.61
N ASN A 66 8.52 -21.25 -12.38
CA ASN A 66 7.19 -21.13 -11.75
C ASN A 66 7.09 -21.66 -10.31
N ALA A 67 8.18 -21.68 -9.54
CA ALA A 67 8.14 -22.06 -8.13
C ALA A 67 7.18 -21.19 -7.29
N ALA A 68 6.36 -21.84 -6.45
CA ALA A 68 5.39 -21.16 -5.58
C ALA A 68 6.07 -20.24 -4.53
N GLY A 69 7.32 -20.53 -4.16
CA GLY A 69 8.12 -19.73 -3.22
C GLY A 69 8.27 -18.26 -3.63
N VAL A 70 8.31 -17.96 -4.93
CA VAL A 70 8.44 -16.58 -5.43
C VAL A 70 7.22 -15.74 -5.01
N VAL A 71 6.02 -16.26 -5.27
CA VAL A 71 4.76 -15.56 -4.95
C VAL A 71 4.59 -15.46 -3.44
N LYS A 72 4.93 -16.52 -2.69
CA LYS A 72 4.89 -16.53 -1.22
C LYS A 72 5.82 -15.50 -0.61
N ARG A 73 7.03 -15.34 -1.16
CA ARG A 73 8.00 -14.34 -0.69
C ARG A 73 7.53 -12.92 -0.95
N VAL A 74 6.99 -12.64 -2.14
CA VAL A 74 6.39 -11.34 -2.46
C VAL A 74 5.21 -11.04 -1.52
N LYS A 75 4.34 -12.02 -1.29
CA LYS A 75 3.18 -11.88 -0.38
C LYS A 75 3.56 -11.74 1.09
N SER A 76 4.71 -12.26 1.52
CA SER A 76 5.20 -12.08 2.90
C SER A 76 5.42 -10.61 3.25
N LEU A 77 5.73 -9.77 2.25
CA LEU A 77 5.92 -8.33 2.42
C LEU A 77 4.64 -7.55 2.11
N MET A 78 3.81 -8.07 1.22
CA MET A 78 2.55 -7.45 0.81
C MET A 78 1.41 -8.47 0.87
N PRO A 79 0.83 -8.72 2.06
CA PRO A 79 -0.23 -9.73 2.23
C PRO A 79 -1.53 -9.35 1.52
N MET A 80 -1.69 -8.09 1.10
CA MET A 80 -2.84 -7.61 0.35
C MET A 80 -2.83 -8.07 -1.13
N LEU A 81 -1.73 -8.62 -1.64
CA LEU A 81 -1.64 -9.11 -3.01
C LEU A 81 -2.31 -10.47 -3.18
N SER A 82 -3.03 -10.64 -4.29
CA SER A 82 -3.45 -11.95 -4.78
C SER A 82 -2.36 -12.58 -5.65
N ASN A 83 -2.42 -13.90 -5.85
CA ASN A 83 -1.45 -14.59 -6.72
C ASN A 83 -1.54 -14.10 -8.18
N ALA A 84 -2.72 -13.63 -8.62
CA ALA A 84 -2.91 -13.09 -9.97
C ALA A 84 -2.23 -11.73 -10.20
N ASN A 85 -1.83 -11.03 -9.13
CA ASN A 85 -1.14 -9.75 -9.24
C ASN A 85 0.35 -9.91 -9.53
N VAL A 86 0.94 -11.07 -9.24
CA VAL A 86 2.37 -11.33 -9.41
C VAL A 86 2.54 -12.20 -10.65
N SER A 87 3.31 -11.73 -11.64
CA SER A 87 3.64 -12.54 -12.81
C SER A 87 5.15 -12.65 -13.00
N VAL A 88 5.60 -13.84 -13.36
CA VAL A 88 7.02 -14.15 -13.63
C VAL A 88 7.13 -14.54 -15.10
N SER A 89 8.07 -13.92 -15.80
CA SER A 89 8.35 -14.17 -17.21
C SER A 89 9.83 -14.52 -17.39
N TYR A 90 10.10 -15.49 -18.27
CA TYR A 90 11.43 -15.99 -18.54
C TYR A 90 11.82 -15.67 -19.99
N ILE A 91 13.07 -15.27 -20.19
CA ILE A 91 13.60 -14.85 -21.49
C ILE A 91 14.81 -15.74 -21.81
N PRO A 92 14.87 -16.36 -23.01
CA PRO A 92 13.87 -16.32 -24.11
C PRO A 92 12.59 -17.13 -23.79
N SER A 93 11.47 -16.79 -24.44
CA SER A 93 10.18 -17.44 -24.17
C SER A 93 10.23 -18.96 -24.38
N GLY A 94 9.68 -19.73 -23.45
CA GLY A 94 9.69 -21.19 -23.52
C GLY A 94 11.04 -21.82 -23.17
N CYS A 95 11.94 -21.06 -22.55
CA CYS A 95 13.19 -21.59 -22.04
C CYS A 95 12.98 -22.51 -20.82
N ASP A 96 13.97 -23.37 -20.62
CA ASP A 96 14.08 -24.29 -19.49
C ASP A 96 15.27 -23.88 -18.61
N VAL A 97 15.49 -24.58 -17.50
CA VAL A 97 16.53 -24.29 -16.49
C VAL A 97 17.94 -24.10 -17.07
N SER A 98 18.24 -24.74 -18.21
CA SER A 98 19.53 -24.65 -18.91
C SER A 98 19.62 -23.50 -19.93
N SER A 99 18.50 -23.05 -20.48
CA SER A 99 18.45 -22.11 -21.63
C SER A 99 17.93 -20.72 -21.28
N CYS A 100 17.29 -20.53 -20.12
CA CYS A 100 16.86 -19.20 -19.69
C CYS A 100 18.07 -18.30 -19.43
N SER A 101 17.99 -17.03 -19.83
CA SER A 101 19.05 -16.04 -19.57
C SER A 101 18.60 -14.98 -18.56
N PHE A 102 17.34 -14.56 -18.63
CA PHE A 102 16.79 -13.54 -17.75
C PHE A 102 15.44 -13.97 -17.17
N VAL A 103 15.17 -13.48 -15.97
CA VAL A 103 13.92 -13.64 -15.25
C VAL A 103 13.37 -12.26 -14.93
N THR A 104 12.12 -12.02 -15.30
CA THR A 104 11.40 -10.77 -15.03
C THR A 104 10.25 -11.06 -14.08
N VAL A 105 10.22 -10.37 -12.94
CA VAL A 105 9.09 -10.43 -12.00
C VAL A 105 8.35 -9.11 -12.06
N SER A 106 7.02 -9.17 -12.13
CA SER A 106 6.16 -7.99 -12.17
C SER A 106 5.01 -8.08 -11.19
N ILE A 107 4.61 -6.92 -10.65
CA ILE A 107 3.36 -6.74 -9.92
C ILE A 107 2.46 -5.84 -10.74
N THR A 108 1.24 -6.31 -11.01
CA THR A 108 0.23 -5.58 -11.81
C THR A 108 -1.14 -5.61 -11.15
N ASN A 109 -1.98 -4.64 -11.52
CA ASN A 109 -3.40 -4.59 -11.17
C ASN A 109 -3.70 -4.60 -9.65
N VAL A 110 -2.89 -3.88 -8.87
CA VAL A 110 -3.07 -3.77 -7.42
C VAL A 110 -3.89 -2.53 -7.11
N THR A 111 -5.00 -2.73 -6.40
CA THR A 111 -5.87 -1.65 -5.92
C THR A 111 -5.72 -1.50 -4.42
N VAL A 112 -5.26 -0.32 -3.97
CA VAL A 112 -5.23 0.02 -2.55
C VAL A 112 -6.57 0.65 -2.17
N ARG A 113 -7.23 0.09 -1.15
CA ARG A 113 -8.44 0.68 -0.57
C ARG A 113 -8.04 1.73 0.47
N THR A 114 -8.48 2.96 0.26
CA THR A 114 -8.31 4.03 1.24
C THR A 114 -9.23 3.79 2.44
N MET A 115 -8.81 4.14 3.65
CA MET A 115 -9.63 4.00 4.86
C MET A 115 -10.50 5.24 5.14
N ILE A 116 -10.74 6.07 4.12
CA ILE A 116 -11.57 7.28 4.27
C ILE A 116 -13.05 6.85 4.42
N PRO A 117 -13.71 7.15 5.56
CA PRO A 117 -15.05 6.66 5.85
C PRO A 117 -16.15 7.23 4.95
N ILE A 118 -15.92 8.37 4.30
CA ILE A 118 -16.91 9.08 3.48
C ILE A 118 -16.81 8.70 2.00
N ALA A 119 -15.63 8.27 1.54
CA ALA A 119 -15.36 7.96 0.13
C ALA A 119 -14.51 6.70 0.02
N ASN A 120 -15.13 5.61 -0.45
CA ASN A 120 -14.45 4.36 -0.80
C ASN A 120 -13.68 4.53 -2.13
N MET A 121 -12.68 5.39 -2.12
CA MET A 121 -11.81 5.60 -3.28
C MET A 121 -10.82 4.45 -3.39
N THR A 122 -10.63 3.94 -4.61
CA THR A 122 -9.60 2.93 -4.87
C THR A 122 -8.55 3.53 -5.77
N ILE A 123 -7.31 3.52 -5.30
CA ILE A 123 -6.16 3.99 -6.08
C ILE A 123 -5.51 2.78 -6.73
N ARG A 124 -5.38 2.83 -8.05
CA ARG A 124 -4.64 1.83 -8.82
C ARG A 124 -3.16 2.16 -8.77
N MET A 125 -2.38 1.20 -8.33
CA MET A 125 -0.94 1.29 -8.32
C MET A 125 -0.39 1.08 -9.75
N PRO A 126 0.63 1.82 -10.19
CA PRO A 126 1.28 1.55 -11.46
C PRO A 126 1.95 0.15 -11.44
N PRO A 127 2.19 -0.46 -12.60
CA PRO A 127 2.92 -1.72 -12.65
C PRO A 127 4.39 -1.51 -12.26
N PHE A 128 4.95 -2.45 -11.52
CA PHE A 128 6.37 -2.47 -11.15
C PHE A 128 6.99 -3.75 -11.66
N THR A 129 8.21 -3.67 -12.18
CA THR A 129 8.91 -4.79 -12.81
C THR A 129 10.39 -4.76 -12.48
N THR A 130 10.97 -5.92 -12.21
CA THR A 130 12.42 -6.08 -12.04
C THR A 130 12.88 -7.28 -12.85
N THR A 131 13.92 -7.08 -13.66
CA THR A 131 14.57 -8.13 -14.44
C THR A 131 15.96 -8.39 -13.87
N LEU A 132 16.30 -9.66 -13.66
CA LEU A 132 17.62 -10.12 -13.23
C LEU A 132 18.09 -11.27 -14.14
N SER A 133 19.41 -11.46 -14.24
CA SER A 133 19.99 -12.61 -14.94
C SER A 133 19.79 -13.90 -14.13
N ARG A 134 19.59 -15.03 -14.83
CA ARG A 134 19.49 -16.35 -14.21
C ARG A 134 20.77 -16.68 -13.42
N GLU A 135 20.60 -17.31 -12.26
CA GLU A 135 21.67 -17.95 -11.50
C GLU A 135 21.58 -19.48 -11.67
N SER A 136 20.93 -20.20 -10.77
CA SER A 136 20.81 -21.67 -10.86
C SER A 136 19.51 -22.15 -11.51
N LEU A 137 18.40 -21.45 -11.30
CA LEU A 137 17.04 -21.86 -11.72
C LEU A 137 16.67 -23.31 -11.32
N ASN A 138 17.30 -23.84 -10.28
CA ASN A 138 17.14 -25.22 -9.83
C ASN A 138 17.00 -25.25 -8.30
N SER A 139 15.80 -25.60 -7.83
CA SER A 139 15.42 -25.62 -6.42
C SER A 139 16.15 -26.67 -5.58
N SER A 140 16.83 -27.64 -6.21
CA SER A 140 17.69 -28.62 -5.52
C SER A 140 18.81 -27.95 -4.70
N THR A 141 19.15 -26.70 -5.01
CA THR A 141 20.13 -25.87 -4.27
C THR A 141 19.50 -24.71 -3.50
N GLY A 142 18.20 -24.45 -3.68
CA GLY A 142 17.51 -23.25 -3.15
C GLY A 142 16.94 -23.39 -1.73
N GLY A 143 16.98 -24.59 -1.14
CA GLY A 143 16.49 -24.83 0.22
C GLY A 143 15.02 -24.40 0.43
N THR A 144 14.68 -23.97 1.65
CA THR A 144 13.31 -23.54 2.00
C THR A 144 12.88 -22.23 1.33
N ALA A 145 13.79 -21.51 0.65
CA ALA A 145 13.47 -20.26 -0.04
C ALA A 145 12.57 -20.47 -1.27
N CYS A 146 12.55 -21.68 -1.83
CA CYS A 146 11.74 -22.04 -2.99
C CYS A 146 10.36 -22.65 -2.64
N GLN A 147 10.08 -22.86 -1.34
CA GLN A 147 8.85 -23.49 -0.82
C GLN A 147 7.85 -22.49 -0.22
#